data_AF-A0A938ARC5-F1
#
_entry.id   AF-A0A938ARC5-F1
#
_cell.length_a   1.000
_cell.length_b   1.000
_cell.length_c   1.000
_cell.angle_alpha   90.00
_cell.angle_beta   90.00
_cell.angle_gamma   90.00
#
_symmetry.space_group_name_H-M   'P 1'
#
loop_
_entity.id
_entity.type
_entity.pdbx_description
1 polymer ?
#
loop_
_entity_poly.entity_id
_entity_poly.type
_entity_poly.pdbx_seq_one_letter_code
_entity_poly.pdbx_strand_id
1 'polypeptide(L)'
;MQCPQCQGANPDGARFCLHRGARLTVVCPQCGTDLPPQARFCFVCGTAVGAPPPEARGKPAPAALAEALRRLVPKGYAERLLGAKSRANDGWSPSSSPTSRAPQPWPRSSTPKRSWRS
;
A
#
# COMPACT_ATOMS: atom_id res chain seq x y z
N MET A 1 -21.18 22.73 13.68
CA MET A 1 -21.51 21.38 14.23
C MET A 1 -22.24 21.43 15.59
N GLN A 2 -22.98 20.37 16.00
CA GLN A 2 -23.65 20.29 17.33
C GLN A 2 -22.86 19.39 18.31
N CYS A 3 -22.82 19.76 19.58
CA CYS A 3 -22.19 18.93 20.62
C CYS A 3 -23.07 17.72 20.98
N PRO A 4 -22.56 16.47 20.98
CA PRO A 4 -23.36 15.30 21.31
C PRO A 4 -23.79 15.24 22.78
N GLN A 5 -23.11 15.95 23.69
CA GLN A 5 -23.43 15.94 25.12
C GLN A 5 -24.44 17.00 25.54
N CYS A 6 -24.46 18.17 24.89
CA CYS A 6 -25.33 19.28 25.29
C CYS A 6 -26.11 19.92 24.14
N GLN A 7 -25.98 19.41 22.92
CA GLN A 7 -26.65 19.86 21.69
C GLN A 7 -26.38 21.33 21.29
N GLY A 8 -25.54 22.04 22.04
CA GLY A 8 -25.12 23.41 21.72
C GLY A 8 -24.38 23.50 20.38
N ALA A 9 -24.66 24.56 19.64
CA ALA A 9 -24.00 24.86 18.37
C ALA A 9 -22.54 25.27 18.60
N ASN A 10 -21.64 24.71 17.79
CA ASN A 10 -20.22 25.01 17.76
C ASN A 10 -19.78 25.35 16.33
N PRO A 11 -18.79 26.25 16.16
CA PRO A 11 -18.25 26.57 14.85
C PRO A 11 -17.63 25.34 14.19
N ASP A 12 -17.58 25.33 12.87
CA ASP A 12 -16.95 24.24 12.14
C ASP A 12 -15.43 24.23 12.39
N GLY A 13 -14.88 23.05 12.66
CA GLY A 13 -13.49 22.88 13.07
C GLY A 13 -13.23 23.04 14.58
N ALA A 14 -14.25 23.29 15.41
CA ALA A 14 -14.08 23.31 16.87
C ALA A 14 -13.57 21.96 17.41
N ARG A 15 -12.47 21.98 18.17
CA ARG A 15 -11.90 20.78 18.82
C ARG A 15 -12.60 20.41 20.12
N PHE A 16 -13.16 21.40 20.81
CA PHE A 16 -13.86 21.27 22.08
C PHE A 16 -15.18 22.06 22.04
N CYS A 17 -16.16 21.63 22.82
CA CYS A 17 -17.44 22.30 23.00
C CYS A 17 -17.27 23.57 23.85
N LEU A 18 -17.75 24.71 23.35
CA LEU A 18 -17.67 26.00 24.04
C LEU A 18 -18.49 26.08 25.33
N HIS A 19 -19.50 25.21 25.50
CA HIS A 19 -20.38 25.23 26.67
C HIS A 19 -19.95 24.25 27.79
N ARG A 20 -19.31 23.13 27.42
CA ARG A 20 -19.06 21.99 28.34
C ARG A 20 -17.61 21.50 28.34
N GLY A 21 -16.77 21.95 27.41
CA GLY A 21 -15.40 21.47 27.24
C GLY A 21 -15.26 20.07 26.63
N ALA A 22 -16.36 19.41 26.26
CA ALA A 22 -16.35 18.08 25.64
C ALA A 22 -15.59 18.07 24.30
N ARG A 23 -14.78 17.04 24.05
CA ARG A 23 -14.03 16.90 22.79
C ARG A 23 -14.98 16.60 21.63
N LEU A 24 -14.78 17.30 20.51
CA LEU A 24 -15.62 17.22 19.31
C LEU A 24 -14.90 16.56 18.13
N THR A 25 -13.58 16.38 18.21
CA THR A 25 -12.77 15.67 17.22
C THR A 25 -12.48 14.23 17.64
N VAL A 26 -12.24 13.37 16.65
CA VAL A 26 -11.81 11.99 16.84
C VAL A 26 -10.29 11.92 16.71
N VAL A 27 -9.63 11.13 17.54
CA VAL A 27 -8.18 10.92 17.45
C VAL A 27 -7.90 9.65 16.65
N CYS A 28 -6.97 9.72 15.70
CA CYS A 28 -6.50 8.53 15.01
C CYS A 28 -5.84 7.55 16.01
N PRO A 29 -6.29 6.28 16.08
CA PRO A 29 -5.72 5.31 17.02
C PRO A 29 -4.31 4.83 16.63
N GLN A 30 -3.84 5.14 15.42
CA GLN A 30 -2.51 4.74 14.94
C GLN A 30 -1.47 5.86 15.05
N CYS A 31 -1.81 7.09 14.65
CA CYS A 31 -0.85 8.19 14.62
C CYS A 31 -1.17 9.36 15.55
N GLY A 32 -2.31 9.35 16.26
CA GLY A 32 -2.68 10.42 17.19
C GLY A 32 -3.17 11.71 16.54
N THR A 33 -3.27 11.80 15.21
CA THR A 33 -3.82 12.97 14.52
C THR A 33 -5.27 13.24 14.91
N ASP A 34 -5.60 14.52 15.10
CA ASP A 34 -6.96 15.00 15.27
C ASP A 34 -7.72 15.02 13.95
N LEU A 35 -8.88 14.37 13.93
CA LEU A 35 -9.72 14.16 12.76
C LEU A 35 -11.11 14.76 12.99
N PRO A 36 -11.77 15.27 11.93
CA PRO A 36 -13.16 15.70 12.04
C PRO A 36 -14.05 14.50 12.39
N PRO A 37 -15.19 14.73 13.08
CA PRO A 37 -16.04 13.65 13.57
C PRO A 37 -16.65 12.78 12.45
N GLN A 38 -16.78 13.33 11.24
CA GLN A 38 -17.24 12.60 10.06
C GLN A 38 -16.14 11.81 9.32
N ALA A 39 -14.89 11.83 9.79
CA ALA A 39 -13.79 11.11 9.14
C ALA A 39 -13.95 9.59 9.26
N ARG A 40 -13.99 8.89 8.12
CA ARG A 40 -13.96 7.42 8.07
C ARG A 40 -12.54 6.86 8.00
N PHE A 41 -11.58 7.66 7.53
CA PHE A 41 -10.16 7.34 7.44
C PHE A 41 -9.31 8.52 7.89
N CYS A 42 -8.12 8.25 8.43
CA CYS A 42 -7.13 9.27 8.75
C CYS A 42 -6.51 9.82 7.47
N PHE A 43 -6.57 11.14 7.27
CA PHE A 43 -5.95 11.81 6.12
C PHE A 43 -4.41 11.90 6.20
N VAL A 44 -3.81 11.48 7.32
CA VAL A 44 -2.35 11.43 7.50
C VAL A 44 -1.79 10.03 7.26
N CYS A 45 -2.36 8.99 7.90
CA CYS A 45 -1.82 7.62 7.85
C CYS A 45 -2.73 6.60 7.13
N GLY A 46 -3.94 6.99 6.71
CA GLY A 46 -4.88 6.11 6.01
C GLY A 46 -5.62 5.10 6.90
N THR A 47 -5.34 5.04 8.21
CA THR A 47 -6.05 4.12 9.13
C THR A 47 -7.54 4.45 9.21
N ALA A 48 -8.40 3.43 9.15
CA ALA A 48 -9.84 3.59 9.36
C ALA A 48 -10.15 4.07 10.79
N VAL A 49 -11.17 4.92 10.92
CA VAL A 49 -11.60 5.55 12.18
C VAL A 49 -13.12 5.43 12.28
N GLY A 50 -13.62 5.09 13.47
CA GLY A 50 -15.06 5.12 13.76
C GLY A 50 -15.90 3.95 13.25
N ALA A 51 -15.31 2.96 12.57
CA ALA A 51 -15.97 1.67 12.36
C ALA A 51 -15.28 0.61 13.23
N PRO A 52 -16.02 -0.28 13.92
CA PRO A 52 -15.42 -1.56 14.28
C PRO A 52 -14.87 -2.15 12.97
N PRO A 53 -13.67 -2.77 12.99
CA PRO A 53 -13.17 -3.44 11.80
C PRO A 53 -14.33 -4.26 11.25
N PRO A 54 -14.73 -4.11 9.97
CA PRO A 54 -15.74 -4.99 9.40
C PRO A 54 -15.21 -6.38 9.72
N GLU A 55 -15.95 -7.14 10.54
CA GLU A 55 -15.52 -8.39 11.15
C GLU A 55 -14.56 -9.05 10.19
N ALA A 56 -13.27 -9.02 10.54
CA ALA A 56 -12.21 -9.15 9.57
C ALA A 56 -12.60 -10.31 8.67
N ARG A 57 -12.95 -10.02 7.40
CA ARG A 57 -13.00 -11.05 6.38
C ARG A 57 -11.55 -11.47 6.31
N GLY A 58 -11.21 -12.41 7.17
CA GLY A 58 -9.86 -12.80 7.46
C GLY A 58 -9.25 -13.14 6.12
N LYS A 59 -7.96 -12.86 5.97
CA LYS A 59 -7.23 -13.36 4.81
C LYS A 59 -7.65 -14.83 4.63
N PRO A 60 -8.17 -15.22 3.45
CA PRO A 60 -8.63 -16.58 3.27
C PRO A 60 -7.49 -17.51 3.64
N ALA A 61 -7.82 -18.63 4.31
CA ALA A 61 -6.81 -19.63 4.63
C ALA A 61 -6.02 -19.98 3.35
N PRO A 62 -4.71 -20.27 3.43
CA PRO A 62 -3.88 -20.51 2.25
C PRO A 62 -4.47 -21.53 1.27
N ALA A 63 -5.18 -22.54 1.79
CA ALA A 63 -5.89 -23.53 1.00
C ALA A 63 -7.04 -22.93 0.16
N ALA A 64 -7.83 -22.02 0.72
CA ALA A 64 -8.93 -21.37 0.01
C ALA A 64 -8.43 -20.43 -1.10
N LEU A 65 -7.30 -19.74 -0.87
CA LEU A 65 -6.66 -18.94 -1.91
C LEU A 65 -6.10 -19.82 -3.04
N ALA A 66 -5.42 -20.92 -2.70
CA ALA A 66 -4.90 -21.85 -3.70
C ALA A 66 -6.00 -22.42 -4.60
N GLU A 67 -7.16 -22.74 -4.02
CA GLU A 67 -8.32 -23.24 -4.76
C GLU A 67 -8.96 -22.18 -5.67
N ALA A 68 -9.09 -20.94 -5.19
CA ALA A 68 -9.57 -19.83 -6.02
C ALA A 68 -8.66 -19.57 -7.23
N LEU A 69 -7.34 -19.64 -7.04
CA LEU A 69 -6.36 -19.47 -8.11
C LEU A 69 -6.47 -20.58 -9.16
N ARG A 70 -6.67 -21.84 -8.76
CA ARG A 70 -6.83 -22.97 -9.71
C ARG A 70 -8.05 -22.82 -10.61
N ARG A 71 -9.14 -22.20 -10.12
CA ARG A 71 -10.37 -21.97 -10.91
C ARG A 71 -10.20 -20.87 -11.94
N LEU A 72 -9.46 -19.83 -11.60
CA LEU A 72 -9.22 -18.67 -12.47
C LEU A 72 -8.09 -18.90 -13.48
N VAL A 73 -7.17 -19.81 -13.18
CA VAL A 73 -6.04 -20.15 -14.05
C VAL A 73 -6.41 -21.33 -14.96
N PRO A 74 -6.43 -21.16 -16.30
CA PRO A 74 -6.57 -22.28 -17.21
C PRO A 74 -5.47 -23.32 -16.97
N LYS A 75 -5.83 -24.61 -16.95
CA LYS A 75 -4.91 -25.73 -16.62
C LYS A 75 -3.60 -25.66 -17.40
N GLY A 76 -3.69 -25.41 -18.72
CA GLY A 76 -2.56 -25.21 -19.64
C GLY A 76 -1.54 -24.16 -19.21
N TYR A 77 -1.97 -23.13 -18.50
CA TYR A 77 -1.07 -22.09 -17.99
C TYR A 77 -0.40 -22.52 -16.68
N ALA A 78 -1.13 -23.21 -15.79
CA ALA A 78 -0.56 -23.74 -14.55
C ALA A 78 0.55 -24.76 -14.83
N GLU A 79 0.37 -25.64 -15.81
CA GLU A 79 1.38 -26.63 -16.22
C GLU A 79 2.65 -25.94 -16.76
N ARG A 80 2.51 -24.86 -17.55
CA ARG A 80 3.65 -24.07 -18.05
C ARG A 80 4.41 -23.37 -16.91
N LEU A 81 3.70 -22.81 -15.93
CA LEU A 81 4.33 -22.18 -14.76
C LEU A 81 5.07 -23.18 -13.88
N LEU A 82 4.51 -24.38 -13.67
CA LEU A 82 5.16 -25.44 -12.89
C LEU A 82 6.39 -26.00 -13.61
N GLY A 83 6.30 -26.23 -14.93
CA GLY A 83 7.44 -26.65 -15.75
C GLY A 83 8.54 -25.60 -15.89
N ALA A 84 8.19 -24.30 -15.80
CA ALA A 84 9.18 -23.23 -15.71
C ALA A 84 9.85 -23.16 -14.32
N LYS A 85 9.13 -23.52 -13.25
CA LYS A 85 9.68 -23.54 -11.87
C LYS A 85 10.62 -24.71 -11.62
N SER A 86 10.42 -25.90 -12.19
CA SER A 86 11.38 -27.00 -12.07
C SER A 86 12.74 -26.61 -12.67
N ARG A 87 12.75 -25.97 -13.85
CA ARG A 87 13.97 -25.39 -14.45
C ARG A 87 14.68 -24.36 -13.57
N ALA A 88 13.94 -23.63 -12.74
CA ALA A 88 14.52 -22.65 -11.80
C ALA A 88 15.06 -23.31 -10.52
N ASN A 89 14.51 -24.45 -10.11
CA ASN A 89 14.88 -25.14 -8.87
C ASN A 89 16.01 -26.16 -9.06
N ASP A 90 16.21 -26.66 -10.29
CA ASP A 90 17.28 -27.60 -10.65
C ASP A 90 18.64 -26.91 -10.96
N GLY A 91 18.80 -25.61 -10.68
CA GLY A 91 20.00 -24.90 -11.12
C GLY A 91 20.40 -23.61 -10.40
N TRP A 92 19.66 -23.10 -9.41
CA TRP A 92 20.17 -21.99 -8.61
C TRP A 92 20.94 -22.51 -7.38
N SER A 93 22.23 -22.76 -7.58
CA SER A 93 23.18 -22.88 -6.47
C SER A 93 23.59 -21.47 -5.99
N PRO A 94 23.42 -21.11 -4.70
CA PRO A 94 23.89 -19.82 -4.19
C PRO A 94 25.42 -19.67 -4.20
N SER A 95 26.17 -20.75 -4.49
CA SER A 95 27.64 -20.73 -4.58
C SER A 95 28.20 -20.33 -5.95
N SER A 96 27.37 -20.24 -6.99
CA SER A 96 27.81 -19.79 -8.31
C SER A 96 27.72 -18.27 -8.40
N SER A 97 28.58 -17.57 -7.66
CA SER A 97 28.81 -16.15 -7.90
C SER A 97 29.27 -15.99 -9.35
N PRO A 98 28.56 -15.26 -10.23
CA PRO A 98 29.20 -14.79 -11.45
C PRO A 98 30.29 -13.83 -10.98
N THR A 99 31.55 -14.25 -11.05
CA THR A 99 32.69 -13.36 -10.83
C THR A 99 32.43 -12.12 -11.65
N SER A 100 32.39 -10.99 -10.96
CA SER A 100 31.94 -9.68 -11.41
C SER A 100 32.55 -9.32 -12.77
N ARG A 101 31.89 -9.69 -13.87
CA ARG A 101 32.17 -9.06 -15.15
C ARG A 101 31.55 -7.68 -15.04
N ALA A 102 32.40 -6.69 -14.73
CA ALA A 102 32.03 -5.29 -14.69
C ALA A 102 31.17 -4.96 -15.93
N PRO A 103 30.07 -4.21 -15.78
CA PRO A 103 29.30 -3.77 -16.93
C PRO A 103 30.24 -2.97 -17.83
N GLN A 104 30.41 -3.44 -19.07
CA GLN A 104 31.11 -2.68 -20.10
C GLN A 104 30.41 -1.31 -20.21
N PRO A 105 31.15 -0.18 -20.17
CA PRO A 105 30.55 1.11 -20.38
C PRO A 105 29.92 1.15 -21.78
N TRP A 106 28.75 1.77 -21.88
CA TRP A 106 28.04 1.95 -23.13
C TRP A 106 28.97 2.67 -24.13
N PRO A 107 29.00 2.27 -25.42
CA PRO A 107 29.77 3.00 -26.40
C PRO A 107 29.24 4.43 -26.44
N ARG A 108 30.11 5.41 -26.09
CA ARG A 108 29.81 6.83 -26.26
C ARG A 108 29.52 7.05 -27.74
N SER A 109 28.27 7.32 -28.07
CA SER A 109 27.91 7.87 -29.36
C SER A 109 28.66 9.19 -29.52
N SER A 110 29.66 9.19 -30.40
CA SER A 110 30.34 10.38 -30.86
C SER A 110 29.34 11.22 -31.65
N THR A 111 28.66 12.14 -30.97
CA THR A 111 27.93 13.21 -31.65
C THR A 111 28.95 14.06 -32.44
N PRO A 112 28.81 14.20 -33.76
CA PRO A 112 29.68 15.10 -34.51
C PRO A 112 29.41 16.53 -34.03
N LYS A 113 30.48 17.22 -33.60
CA LYS A 113 30.43 18.65 -33.25
C LYS A 113 29.98 19.44 -34.48
N ARG A 114 28.74 19.92 -34.49
CA ARG A 114 28.29 20.91 -35.47
C ARG A 114 29.01 22.23 -35.14
N SER A 115 30.06 22.54 -35.91
CA SER A 115 30.78 23.80 -35.80
C SER A 115 29.88 24.94 -36.29
N TRP A 116 29.49 25.84 -35.40
CA TRP A 116 28.91 27.12 -35.78
C TRP A 116 30.08 28.03 -36.18
N ARG A 117 30.16 28.33 -37.47
CA ARG A 117 31.05 29.36 -38.01
C ARG A 117 30.27 30.68 -37.94
N SER A 118 30.92 31.69 -37.36
CA SER A 118 30.44 33.06 -37.13
C SER A 118 30.09 33.82 -38.41
#